data_AF-A0A0S4J080-F1
#
_entry.id   AF-A0A0S4J080-F1
#
_cell.length_a   1.000
_cell.length_b   1.000
_cell.length_c   1.000
_cell.angle_alpha   90.00
_cell.angle_beta   90.00
_cell.angle_gamma   90.00
#
_symmetry.space_group_name_H-M   'P 1'
#
loop_
_entity.id
_entity.type
_entity.pdbx_description
1 polymer ?
#
loop_
_entity_poly.entity_id
_entity_poly.type
_entity_poly.pdbx_seq_one_letter_code
_entity_poly.pdbx_strand_id
1 'polypeptide(L)'
;MEKHRMTLFSESSASGGCCGFLNALIDLHPRYLDANMLSFAGGSSSCYVYLLKLAQLTVIALEAAFPQEIRFADSSRLCVCSDYQLPKALRVSGLIAYNTDLASKVDGRVLLGNGSREEVEIRVASTISAAQLMEWANSTYLPSLEENESALATTRHIKGARVDISSLDYALWFYGRSFKDQPHHLCRTVMYLLFFFAVLVSFLGFSLSCQTLDGKQS
;
A
#
# COMPACT_ATOMS: atom_id res chain seq x y z
N MET A 1 3.43 -15.72 -24.92
CA MET A 1 3.84 -14.49 -24.21
C MET A 1 2.60 -13.83 -23.66
N GLU A 2 2.26 -14.19 -22.43
CA GLU A 2 1.03 -13.78 -21.76
C GLU A 2 1.24 -12.39 -21.14
N LYS A 3 0.61 -11.37 -21.74
CA LYS A 3 0.66 -9.99 -21.25
C LYS A 3 0.05 -9.96 -19.85
N HIS A 4 0.89 -9.81 -18.83
CA HIS A 4 0.47 -9.50 -17.46
C HIS A 4 -0.30 -8.18 -17.47
N ARG A 5 -1.62 -8.31 -17.49
CA ARG A 5 -2.56 -7.20 -17.54
C ARG A 5 -2.79 -6.74 -16.11
N MET A 6 -2.01 -5.77 -15.67
CA MET A 6 -2.25 -5.06 -14.42
C MET A 6 -3.66 -4.45 -14.52
N THR A 7 -4.61 -5.03 -13.80
CA THR A 7 -6.03 -4.70 -13.97
C THR A 7 -6.31 -3.41 -13.22
N LEU A 8 -6.23 -2.29 -13.94
CA LEU A 8 -6.89 -1.05 -13.54
C LEU A 8 -8.40 -1.35 -13.51
N PHE A 9 -9.00 -1.17 -12.33
CA PHE A 9 -10.34 -1.61 -11.98
C PHE A 9 -11.38 -1.29 -13.08
N SER A 10 -12.01 -2.32 -13.64
CA SER A 10 -13.24 -2.17 -14.43
C SER A 10 -14.42 -2.69 -13.64
N GLU A 11 -15.50 -1.91 -13.65
CA GLU A 11 -16.79 -2.15 -13.01
C GLU A 11 -17.39 -3.51 -13.40
N SER A 12 -17.26 -4.52 -12.55
CA SER A 12 -18.23 -5.62 -12.50
C SER A 12 -18.22 -6.23 -11.10
N SER A 13 -19.25 -5.87 -10.35
CA SER A 13 -19.44 -6.18 -8.94
C SER A 13 -20.26 -7.46 -8.77
N ALA A 14 -19.64 -8.53 -8.26
CA ALA A 14 -20.35 -9.51 -7.47
C ALA A 14 -20.37 -9.01 -6.02
N SER A 15 -21.55 -8.95 -5.41
CA SER A 15 -21.83 -8.31 -4.11
C SER A 15 -21.12 -8.94 -2.90
N GLY A 16 -20.45 -10.09 -3.06
CA GLY A 16 -19.70 -10.77 -2.00
C GLY A 16 -18.17 -10.60 -2.04
N GLY A 17 -17.62 -9.91 -3.04
CA GLY A 17 -16.17 -9.70 -3.18
C GLY A 17 -15.68 -8.34 -2.66
N CYS A 18 -14.37 -8.21 -2.44
CA CYS A 18 -13.63 -6.98 -2.21
C CYS A 18 -14.12 -5.86 -3.12
N CYS A 19 -14.25 -6.09 -4.44
CA CYS A 19 -14.67 -5.04 -5.37
C CYS A 19 -16.08 -4.50 -5.06
N GLY A 20 -17.03 -5.38 -4.72
CA GLY A 20 -18.38 -4.97 -4.32
C GLY A 20 -18.38 -4.20 -3.01
N PHE A 21 -17.60 -4.67 -2.03
CA PHE A 21 -17.43 -3.99 -0.75
C PHE A 21 -16.77 -2.62 -0.88
N LEU A 22 -15.70 -2.51 -1.67
CA LEU A 22 -14.99 -1.24 -1.91
C LEU A 22 -15.93 -0.19 -2.53
N ASN A 23 -16.76 -0.59 -3.51
CA ASN A 23 -17.75 0.31 -4.10
C ASN A 23 -18.77 0.78 -3.05
N ALA A 24 -19.36 -0.15 -2.28
CA ALA A 24 -20.30 0.20 -1.22
C ALA A 24 -19.67 1.11 -0.15
N LEU A 25 -18.41 0.87 0.20
CA LEU A 25 -17.67 1.69 1.16
C LEU A 25 -17.43 3.11 0.63
N ILE A 26 -17.10 3.25 -0.65
CA ILE A 26 -16.93 4.54 -1.31
C ILE A 26 -18.26 5.30 -1.38
N ASP A 27 -19.36 4.62 -1.71
CA ASP A 27 -20.69 5.22 -1.77
C ASP A 27 -21.13 5.74 -0.40
N LEU A 28 -20.88 4.96 0.67
CA LEU A 28 -21.18 5.37 2.05
C LEU A 28 -20.22 6.45 2.58
N HIS A 29 -18.95 6.38 2.19
CA HIS A 29 -17.89 7.26 2.67
C HIS A 29 -17.01 7.75 1.52
N PRO A 30 -17.43 8.81 0.79
CA PRO A 30 -16.71 9.32 -0.38
C PRO A 30 -15.25 9.71 -0.13
N ARG A 31 -14.86 9.97 1.13
CA ARG A 31 -13.46 10.18 1.54
C ARG A 31 -12.52 9.00 1.26
N TYR A 32 -13.07 7.81 0.99
CA TYR A 32 -12.32 6.61 0.62
C TYR A 32 -11.98 6.57 -0.87
N LEU A 33 -12.63 7.41 -1.69
CA LEU A 33 -12.31 7.57 -3.10
C LEU A 33 -11.04 8.41 -3.26
N ASP A 34 -9.94 7.73 -3.55
CA ASP A 34 -8.69 8.36 -3.98
C ASP A 34 -8.52 8.11 -5.49
N ALA A 35 -9.02 9.05 -6.27
CA ALA A 35 -9.01 9.01 -7.73
C ALA A 35 -8.35 10.28 -8.27
N ASN A 36 -7.35 10.10 -9.14
CA ASN A 36 -6.58 11.20 -9.72
C ASN A 36 -6.52 11.05 -11.24
N MET A 37 -6.66 12.15 -11.96
CA MET A 37 -6.56 12.16 -13.41
C MET A 37 -5.14 12.53 -13.83
N LEU A 38 -4.45 11.62 -14.52
CA LEU A 38 -3.14 11.87 -15.11
C LEU A 38 -3.27 12.22 -16.58
N SER A 39 -2.60 13.29 -17.00
CA SER A 39 -2.49 13.69 -18.41
C SER A 39 -1.10 13.34 -18.93
N PHE A 40 -1.02 12.68 -20.08
CA PHE A 40 0.24 12.28 -20.69
C PHE A 40 0.85 13.41 -21.53
N ALA A 41 2.18 13.44 -21.63
CA ALA A 41 2.88 14.37 -22.52
C ALA A 41 2.44 14.13 -23.98
N GLY A 42 1.98 15.19 -24.66
CA GLY A 42 1.34 15.10 -25.98
C GLY A 42 -0.16 15.42 -26.00
N GLY A 43 -0.76 15.73 -24.84
CA GLY A 43 -1.99 16.53 -24.71
C GLY A 43 -3.31 15.88 -25.11
N SER A 44 -3.31 14.69 -25.72
CA SER A 44 -4.54 14.08 -26.23
C SER A 44 -5.08 12.92 -25.38
N SER A 45 -4.29 12.43 -24.42
CA SER A 45 -4.65 11.26 -23.62
C SER A 45 -4.54 11.55 -22.13
N SER A 46 -5.60 11.20 -21.40
CA SER A 46 -5.64 11.19 -19.94
C SER A 46 -6.18 9.85 -19.44
N CYS A 47 -5.76 9.43 -18.25
CA CYS A 47 -6.34 8.27 -17.57
C CYS A 47 -6.66 8.59 -16.12
N TYR A 48 -7.70 7.93 -15.59
CA TYR A 48 -7.95 7.91 -14.16
C TYR A 48 -7.11 6.83 -13.50
N VAL A 49 -6.49 7.21 -12.39
CA VAL A 49 -5.73 6.33 -11.51
C VAL A 49 -6.43 6.29 -10.15
N TYR A 50 -6.75 5.08 -9.70
CA TYR A 50 -7.36 4.83 -8.41
C TYR A 50 -6.33 4.27 -7.44
N LEU A 51 -6.04 4.99 -6.37
CA LEU A 51 -5.08 4.62 -5.33
C LEU A 51 -5.81 4.48 -3.99
N LEU A 52 -6.78 3.56 -3.94
CA LEU A 52 -7.83 3.40 -2.91
C LEU A 52 -7.31 2.92 -1.54
N LYS A 53 -6.23 3.51 -1.05
CA LYS A 53 -5.46 3.07 0.11
C LYS A 53 -6.31 2.86 1.35
N LEU A 54 -7.17 3.82 1.70
CA LEU A 54 -8.03 3.71 2.87
C LEU A 54 -9.02 2.54 2.74
N ALA A 55 -9.55 2.33 1.54
CA ALA A 55 -10.53 1.29 1.28
C ALA A 55 -9.88 -0.10 1.30
N GLN A 56 -8.69 -0.23 0.71
CA GLN A 56 -7.88 -1.45 0.76
C GLN A 56 -7.45 -1.78 2.19
N LEU A 57 -6.98 -0.78 2.95
CA LEU A 57 -6.65 -0.96 4.36
C LEU A 57 -7.88 -1.43 5.16
N THR A 58 -9.08 -0.87 4.92
CA THR A 58 -10.30 -1.33 5.60
C THR A 58 -10.59 -2.81 5.33
N VAL A 59 -10.45 -3.26 4.09
CA VAL A 59 -10.59 -4.69 3.75
C VAL A 59 -9.59 -5.54 4.53
N ILE A 60 -8.30 -5.16 4.50
CA ILE A 60 -7.23 -5.88 5.21
C ILE A 60 -7.49 -5.91 6.73
N ALA A 61 -7.95 -4.80 7.31
CA ALA A 61 -8.29 -4.74 8.74
C ALA A 61 -9.44 -5.67 9.10
N LEU A 62 -10.48 -5.72 8.27
CA LEU A 62 -11.66 -6.54 8.55
C LEU A 62 -11.32 -8.04 8.50
N GLU A 63 -10.59 -8.49 7.49
CA GLU A 63 -10.12 -9.88 7.41
C GLU A 63 -9.19 -10.25 8.57
N ALA A 64 -8.33 -9.31 9.00
CA ALA A 64 -7.42 -9.54 10.12
C ALA A 64 -8.14 -9.55 11.48
N ALA A 65 -9.15 -8.69 11.67
CA ALA A 65 -9.90 -8.58 12.92
C ALA A 65 -10.93 -9.71 13.10
N PHE A 66 -11.47 -10.23 12.00
CA PHE A 66 -12.53 -11.23 11.99
C PHE A 66 -12.20 -12.40 11.05
N PRO A 67 -11.12 -13.15 11.30
CA PRO A 67 -10.60 -14.14 10.35
C PRO A 67 -11.51 -15.36 10.13
N GLN A 68 -12.50 -15.59 11.00
CA GLN A 68 -13.46 -16.70 10.86
C GLN A 68 -14.77 -16.26 10.18
N GLU A 69 -15.07 -14.96 10.21
CA GLU A 69 -16.35 -14.39 9.78
C GLU A 69 -16.23 -13.60 8.48
N ILE A 70 -15.09 -12.93 8.27
CA ILE A 70 -14.85 -12.07 7.11
C ILE A 70 -13.68 -12.62 6.32
N ARG A 71 -13.98 -13.10 5.12
CA ARG A 71 -13.02 -13.42 4.07
C ARG A 71 -13.58 -12.96 2.75
N PHE A 72 -12.87 -12.10 2.06
CA PHE A 72 -13.21 -11.71 0.70
C PHE A 72 -12.57 -12.70 -0.28
N ALA A 73 -13.39 -13.29 -1.15
CA ALA A 73 -12.94 -14.33 -2.07
C ALA A 73 -11.89 -13.85 -3.10
N ASP A 74 -11.82 -12.54 -3.33
CA ASP A 74 -11.00 -11.88 -4.34
C ASP A 74 -10.02 -10.86 -3.74
N SER A 75 -9.61 -11.04 -2.47
CA SER A 75 -8.56 -10.23 -1.83
C SER A 75 -7.21 -10.30 -2.57
N SER A 76 -6.97 -11.35 -3.34
CA SER A 76 -5.82 -11.48 -4.25
C SER A 76 -5.80 -10.45 -5.40
N ARG A 77 -6.92 -9.76 -5.66
CA ARG A 77 -7.01 -8.68 -6.66
C ARG A 77 -6.59 -7.32 -6.10
N LEU A 78 -6.36 -7.22 -4.79
CA LEU A 78 -5.85 -5.99 -4.18
C LEU A 78 -4.39 -5.77 -4.59
N CYS A 79 -3.97 -4.51 -4.55
CA CYS A 79 -2.57 -4.13 -4.64
C CYS A 79 -2.09 -3.59 -3.28
N VAL A 80 -0.80 -3.31 -3.18
CA VAL A 80 -0.22 -2.70 -1.99
C VAL A 80 -0.87 -1.34 -1.71
N CYS A 81 -1.01 -1.02 -0.44
CA CYS A 81 -1.51 0.25 0.04
C CYS A 81 -0.38 1.28 -0.08
N SER A 82 -0.18 1.85 -1.28
CA SER A 82 0.97 2.73 -1.55
C SER A 82 0.93 4.01 -0.71
N ASP A 83 1.74 3.95 0.34
CA ASP A 83 1.80 4.90 1.42
C ASP A 83 3.04 5.81 1.29
N TYR A 84 3.57 6.45 2.34
CA TYR A 84 4.89 7.12 2.22
C TYR A 84 6.08 6.21 2.56
N GLN A 85 5.86 5.12 3.30
CA GLN A 85 6.87 4.12 3.65
C GLN A 85 7.21 3.23 2.46
N LEU A 86 6.22 2.79 1.67
CA LEU A 86 6.45 1.90 0.52
C LEU A 86 7.35 2.55 -0.55
N PRO A 87 7.06 3.78 -1.04
CA PRO A 87 7.98 4.47 -1.95
C PRO A 87 9.36 4.70 -1.34
N LYS A 88 9.44 5.01 -0.03
CA LYS A 88 10.72 5.17 0.66
C LYS A 88 11.51 3.86 0.68
N ALA A 89 10.86 2.75 1.04
CA ALA A 89 11.44 1.41 1.06
C ALA A 89 12.03 1.05 -0.31
N LEU A 90 11.22 1.21 -1.35
CA LEU A 90 11.60 0.88 -2.73
C LEU A 90 12.70 1.80 -3.27
N ARG A 91 12.70 3.08 -2.89
CA ARG A 91 13.74 4.03 -3.32
C ARG A 91 15.07 3.72 -2.65
N VAL A 92 15.07 3.46 -1.34
CA VAL A 92 16.29 3.15 -0.58
C VAL A 92 16.90 1.81 -1.02
N SER A 93 16.07 0.84 -1.42
CA SER A 93 16.57 -0.42 -2.00
C SER A 93 17.04 -0.31 -3.46
N GLY A 94 16.88 0.86 -4.10
CA GLY A 94 17.22 1.08 -5.50
C GLY A 94 16.24 0.45 -6.50
N LEU A 95 15.07 -0.01 -6.06
CA LEU A 95 14.04 -0.59 -6.93
C LEU A 95 13.24 0.48 -7.68
N ILE A 96 13.17 1.70 -7.17
CA ILE A 96 12.65 2.88 -7.89
C ILE A 96 13.65 4.03 -7.82
N ALA A 97 13.68 4.83 -8.89
CA ALA A 97 14.47 6.06 -8.97
C ALA A 97 13.57 7.20 -9.43
N TYR A 98 13.81 8.39 -8.87
CA TYR A 98 13.15 9.62 -9.30
C TYR A 98 14.07 10.37 -10.26
N ASN A 99 13.48 11.18 -11.14
CA ASN A 99 14.27 12.16 -11.89
C ASN A 99 14.88 13.21 -10.93
N THR A 100 15.83 13.99 -11.44
CA THR A 100 16.60 14.96 -10.63
C THR A 100 15.72 15.96 -9.89
N ASP A 101 14.66 16.43 -10.54
CA ASP A 101 13.79 17.48 -10.02
C ASP A 101 12.91 16.94 -8.88
N LEU A 102 12.29 15.77 -9.11
CA LEU A 102 11.47 15.10 -8.11
C LEU A 102 12.31 14.59 -6.94
N ALA A 103 13.50 14.04 -7.20
CA ALA A 103 14.44 13.67 -6.15
C ALA A 103 14.78 14.87 -5.28
N SER A 104 15.14 16.00 -5.89
CA SER A 104 15.49 17.24 -5.18
C SER A 104 14.33 17.77 -4.32
N LYS A 105 13.08 17.69 -4.82
CA LYS A 105 11.88 18.04 -4.03
C LYS A 105 11.69 17.12 -2.83
N VAL A 106 11.78 15.81 -3.03
CA VAL A 106 11.62 14.82 -1.94
C VAL A 106 12.72 14.96 -0.90
N ASP A 107 13.97 15.07 -1.34
CA ASP A 107 15.15 15.17 -0.47
C ASP A 107 15.17 16.49 0.30
N GLY A 108 14.75 17.58 -0.36
CA GLY A 108 14.54 18.90 0.23
C GLY A 108 13.28 19.02 1.08
N ARG A 109 12.49 17.94 1.27
CA ARG A 109 11.23 17.93 2.03
C ARG A 109 10.23 18.97 1.54
N VAL A 110 10.18 19.19 0.23
CA VAL A 110 9.19 20.04 -0.41
C VAL A 110 7.83 19.35 -0.34
N LEU A 111 6.82 20.09 0.10
CA LEU A 111 5.45 19.60 0.15
C LEU A 111 4.88 19.51 -1.27
N LEU A 112 4.59 18.29 -1.73
CA LEU A 112 3.91 18.03 -2.98
C LEU A 112 2.41 18.31 -2.84
N GLY A 113 1.79 18.72 -3.94
CA GLY A 113 0.34 18.89 -4.01
C GLY A 113 -0.36 17.54 -3.94
N ASN A 114 -1.45 17.45 -3.18
CA ASN A 114 -2.32 16.28 -3.21
C ASN A 114 -2.90 16.07 -4.60
N GLY A 115 -2.80 14.85 -5.15
CA GLY A 115 -3.24 14.52 -6.49
C GLY A 115 -2.41 15.21 -7.59
N SER A 116 -1.29 15.83 -7.22
CA SER A 116 -0.36 16.35 -8.21
C SER A 116 0.27 15.20 -8.97
N ARG A 117 0.68 15.46 -10.21
CA ARG A 117 1.33 14.47 -11.07
C ARG A 117 2.49 13.78 -10.36
N GLU A 118 3.34 14.53 -9.68
CA GLU A 118 4.51 14.01 -8.97
C GLU A 118 4.12 13.06 -7.83
N GLU A 119 3.13 13.43 -7.01
CA GLU A 119 2.65 12.60 -5.91
C GLU A 119 2.00 11.30 -6.41
N VAL A 120 1.17 11.39 -7.45
CA VAL A 120 0.52 10.23 -8.05
C VAL A 120 1.55 9.32 -8.73
N GLU A 121 2.53 9.88 -9.47
CA GLU A 121 3.61 9.10 -10.11
C GLU A 121 4.42 8.32 -9.08
N ILE A 122 4.75 8.91 -7.92
CA ILE A 122 5.44 8.21 -6.84
C ILE A 122 4.65 6.98 -6.35
N ARG A 123 3.35 7.15 -6.12
CA ARG A 123 2.48 6.08 -5.59
C ARG A 123 2.19 5.00 -6.63
N VAL A 124 1.98 5.39 -7.89
CA VAL A 124 1.82 4.45 -9.01
C VAL A 124 3.09 3.65 -9.23
N ALA A 125 4.25 4.30 -9.30
CA ALA A 125 5.54 3.62 -9.45
C ALA A 125 5.74 2.61 -8.32
N SER A 126 5.45 2.99 -7.08
CA SER A 126 5.57 2.10 -5.92
C SER A 126 4.62 0.89 -6.01
N THR A 127 3.39 1.11 -6.46
CA THR A 127 2.40 0.03 -6.63
C THR A 127 2.83 -0.96 -7.71
N ILE A 128 3.32 -0.45 -8.86
CA ILE A 128 3.82 -1.27 -9.97
C ILE A 128 5.06 -2.05 -9.52
N SER A 129 6.02 -1.38 -8.90
CA SER A 129 7.27 -2.01 -8.45
C SER A 129 7.03 -3.06 -7.37
N ALA A 130 6.08 -2.84 -6.46
CA ALA A 130 5.69 -3.86 -5.50
C ALA A 130 5.07 -5.09 -6.18
N ALA A 131 4.19 -4.91 -7.18
CA ALA A 131 3.63 -6.02 -7.95
C ALA A 131 4.73 -6.81 -8.69
N GLN A 132 5.69 -6.11 -9.31
CA GLN A 132 6.84 -6.73 -9.97
C GLN A 132 7.75 -7.47 -8.98
N LEU A 133 7.98 -6.90 -7.81
CA LEU A 133 8.77 -7.54 -6.74
C LEU A 133 8.08 -8.81 -6.23
N MET A 134 6.75 -8.78 -6.07
CA MET A 134 5.97 -9.96 -5.68
C MET A 134 6.08 -11.08 -6.70
N GLU A 135 5.91 -10.73 -7.98
CA GLU A 135 6.03 -11.68 -9.09
C GLU A 135 7.43 -12.32 -9.09
N TRP A 136 8.48 -11.49 -9.07
CA TRP A 136 9.87 -11.96 -9.02
C TRP A 136 10.14 -12.83 -7.78
N ALA A 137 9.62 -12.45 -6.61
CA ALA A 137 9.80 -13.20 -5.39
C ALA A 137 9.20 -14.62 -5.52
N ASN A 138 7.99 -14.71 -6.04
CA ASN A 138 7.27 -15.97 -6.21
C ASN A 138 7.81 -16.82 -7.36
N SER A 139 8.24 -16.22 -8.47
CA SER A 139 8.66 -16.94 -9.68
C SER A 139 10.13 -17.36 -9.64
N THR A 140 10.97 -16.64 -8.89
CA THR A 140 12.42 -16.75 -8.99
C THR A 140 13.08 -16.91 -7.64
N TYR A 141 12.82 -15.99 -6.70
CA TYR A 141 13.53 -16.01 -5.41
C TYR A 141 13.17 -17.22 -4.57
N LEU A 142 11.88 -17.45 -4.27
CA LEU A 142 11.44 -18.56 -3.42
C LEU A 142 11.83 -19.94 -3.99
N PRO A 143 11.63 -20.24 -5.29
CA PRO A 143 12.09 -21.50 -5.88
C PRO A 143 13.60 -21.71 -5.74
N SER A 144 14.42 -20.66 -5.93
CA SER A 144 15.88 -20.76 -5.81
C SER A 144 16.35 -21.09 -4.38
N LEU A 145 15.55 -20.78 -3.36
CA LEU A 145 15.83 -21.16 -1.97
C LEU A 145 15.49 -22.62 -1.69
N GLU A 146 14.46 -23.16 -2.34
CA GLU A 146 14.05 -24.56 -2.20
C GLU A 146 15.05 -25.54 -2.82
N GLU A 147 15.75 -25.11 -3.88
CA GLU A 147 16.80 -25.91 -4.53
C GLU A 147 18.10 -25.97 -3.71
N ASN A 148 18.29 -25.06 -2.76
CA ASN A 148 19.49 -25.01 -1.92
C ASN A 148 19.27 -25.75 -0.59
N GLU A 149 19.68 -27.04 -0.53
CA GLU A 149 19.55 -27.89 0.66
C GLU A 149 20.14 -27.27 1.95
N SER A 150 21.20 -26.47 1.83
CA SER A 150 21.81 -25.78 2.98
C SER A 150 20.94 -24.63 3.50
N ALA A 151 20.21 -23.93 2.64
CA ALA A 151 19.25 -22.90 3.03
C ALA A 151 17.95 -23.51 3.58
N LEU A 152 17.59 -24.72 3.15
CA LEU A 152 16.36 -25.43 3.51
C LEU A 152 16.21 -25.69 5.02
N ALA A 153 17.33 -25.86 5.73
CA ALA A 153 17.33 -26.06 7.19
C ALA A 153 16.82 -24.83 7.95
N THR A 154 17.12 -23.62 7.47
CA THR A 154 16.69 -22.35 8.06
C THR A 154 15.37 -21.84 7.49
N THR A 155 14.93 -22.39 6.35
CA THR A 155 13.75 -21.93 5.58
C THR A 155 12.62 -22.96 5.53
N ARG A 156 12.56 -23.94 6.44
CA ARG A 156 11.48 -24.95 6.49
C ARG A 156 10.05 -24.38 6.44
N HIS A 157 9.84 -23.17 6.96
CA HIS A 157 8.55 -22.48 6.93
C HIS A 157 8.19 -21.88 5.55
N ILE A 158 9.13 -21.86 4.60
CA ILE A 158 9.01 -21.24 3.28
C ILE A 158 8.67 -22.26 2.20
N LYS A 159 8.77 -23.57 2.48
CA LYS A 159 8.47 -24.61 1.49
C LYS A 159 7.01 -24.53 1.04
N GLY A 160 6.79 -24.27 -0.25
CA GLY A 160 5.46 -24.03 -0.82
C GLY A 160 4.81 -22.72 -0.40
N ALA A 161 5.54 -21.84 0.31
CA ALA A 161 5.06 -20.51 0.64
C ALA A 161 4.96 -19.66 -0.62
N ARG A 162 4.02 -18.72 -0.60
CA ARG A 162 3.90 -17.67 -1.59
C ARG A 162 3.84 -16.34 -0.87
N VAL A 163 4.49 -15.34 -1.46
CA VAL A 163 4.33 -13.96 -1.05
C VAL A 163 2.98 -13.48 -1.59
N ASP A 164 2.04 -13.25 -0.69
CA ASP A 164 0.80 -12.52 -0.98
C ASP A 164 0.99 -11.01 -0.80
N ILE A 165 0.00 -10.25 -1.27
CA ILE A 165 0.06 -8.79 -1.29
C ILE A 165 0.10 -8.17 0.12
N SER A 166 -0.61 -8.75 1.09
CA SER A 166 -0.69 -8.24 2.46
C SER A 166 0.64 -8.48 3.18
N SER A 167 1.23 -9.67 3.00
CA SER A 167 2.55 -10.00 3.52
C SER A 167 3.64 -9.09 2.92
N LEU A 168 3.58 -8.82 1.61
CA LEU A 168 4.53 -7.91 0.95
C LEU A 168 4.35 -6.46 1.41
N ASP A 169 3.11 -5.98 1.50
CA ASP A 169 2.79 -4.63 1.96
C ASP A 169 3.36 -4.38 3.35
N TYR A 170 3.09 -5.30 4.28
CA TYR A 170 3.61 -5.24 5.64
C TYR A 170 5.15 -5.24 5.68
N ALA A 171 5.79 -6.12 4.89
CA ALA A 171 7.25 -6.20 4.81
C ALA A 171 7.88 -4.90 4.28
N LEU A 172 7.34 -4.35 3.19
CA LEU A 172 7.81 -3.07 2.62
C LEU A 172 7.59 -1.91 3.58
N TRP A 173 6.43 -1.86 4.24
CA TRP A 173 6.12 -0.84 5.22
C TRP A 173 7.10 -0.86 6.40
N PHE A 174 7.38 -2.06 6.95
CA PHE A 174 8.34 -2.23 8.04
C PHE A 174 9.76 -1.90 7.62
N TYR A 175 10.19 -2.35 6.43
CA TYR A 175 11.49 -2.03 5.86
C TYR A 175 11.66 -0.51 5.68
N GLY A 176 10.66 0.16 5.10
CA GLY A 176 10.64 1.61 4.95
C GLY A 176 10.76 2.34 6.30
N ARG A 177 10.01 1.90 7.33
CA ARG A 177 10.10 2.46 8.69
C ARG A 177 11.48 2.34 9.33
N SER A 178 12.24 1.31 8.97
CA SER A 178 13.57 1.06 9.53
C SER A 178 14.58 2.16 9.13
N PHE A 179 14.35 2.85 8.01
CA PHE A 179 15.14 4.01 7.59
C PHE A 179 14.55 5.31 8.11
N LYS A 180 15.03 5.77 9.27
CA LYS A 180 14.54 6.99 9.95
C LYS A 180 15.00 8.27 9.26
N ASP A 181 16.23 8.29 8.78
CA ASP A 181 16.86 9.50 8.22
C ASP A 181 16.61 9.69 6.73
N GLN A 182 16.06 8.66 6.06
CA GLN A 182 15.79 8.70 4.62
C GLN A 182 14.55 9.55 4.32
N PRO A 183 14.64 10.53 3.41
CA PRO A 183 13.51 11.38 3.04
C PRO A 183 12.44 10.57 2.30
N HIS A 184 11.20 11.03 2.44
CA HIS A 184 10.04 10.54 1.72
C HIS A 184 9.22 11.74 1.24
N HIS A 185 8.39 11.52 0.23
CA HIS A 185 7.55 12.57 -0.31
C HIS A 185 6.57 13.06 0.78
N LEU A 186 6.40 14.38 0.89
CA LEU A 186 5.46 15.00 1.82
C LEU A 186 4.22 15.45 1.04
N CYS A 187 3.02 15.14 1.54
CA CYS A 187 1.77 15.58 0.94
C CYS A 187 0.68 15.72 2.03
N ARG A 188 -0.23 16.71 1.90
CA ARG A 188 -1.20 17.09 2.95
C ARG A 188 -2.35 16.11 3.18
N THR A 189 -2.60 15.17 2.27
CA THR A 189 -3.65 14.13 2.40
C THR A 189 -3.16 12.83 3.00
N VAL A 190 -1.91 12.83 3.41
CA VAL A 190 -1.19 11.67 3.88
C VAL A 190 -1.33 11.55 5.41
N MET A 191 -2.57 11.57 5.90
CA MET A 191 -2.87 11.29 7.32
C MET A 191 -2.84 9.78 7.56
N TYR A 192 -1.76 9.30 8.20
CA TYR A 192 -1.46 7.87 8.32
C TYR A 192 -1.78 7.17 9.62
N LEU A 193 -2.23 7.85 10.69
CA LEU A 193 -2.22 7.18 12.00
C LEU A 193 -3.48 7.23 12.86
N LEU A 194 -4.44 8.14 12.68
CA LEU A 194 -5.50 8.26 13.69
C LEU A 194 -6.75 7.41 13.48
N PHE A 195 -7.15 7.12 12.23
CA PHE A 195 -8.46 6.46 12.04
C PHE A 195 -8.41 4.94 12.09
N PHE A 196 -7.30 4.34 11.65
CA PHE A 196 -7.15 2.88 11.68
C PHE A 196 -7.07 2.35 13.12
N PHE A 197 -6.36 3.07 13.98
CA PHE A 197 -6.29 2.74 15.41
C PHE A 197 -7.60 3.03 16.13
N ALA A 198 -8.30 4.13 15.79
CA ALA A 198 -9.59 4.45 16.41
C ALA A 198 -10.69 3.43 16.05
N VAL A 199 -10.76 2.95 14.81
CA VAL A 199 -11.74 1.91 14.42
C VAL A 199 -11.39 0.57 15.06
N LEU A 200 -10.10 0.17 15.08
CA LEU A 200 -9.68 -1.09 15.69
C LEU A 200 -9.86 -1.10 17.23
N VAL A 201 -9.52 0.00 17.91
CA VAL A 201 -9.66 0.14 19.38
C VAL A 201 -11.12 0.25 19.79
N SER A 202 -11.97 0.91 19.00
CA SER A 202 -13.41 1.00 19.29
C SER A 202 -14.13 -0.34 19.11
N PHE A 203 -13.66 -1.22 18.22
CA PHE A 203 -14.22 -2.56 18.03
C PHE A 203 -13.64 -3.62 19.00
N LEU A 204 -12.40 -3.46 19.47
CA LEU A 204 -11.74 -4.40 20.40
C LEU A 204 -11.93 -4.07 21.89
N GLY A 205 -12.77 -3.10 22.24
CA GLY A 205 -13.17 -2.85 23.63
C GLY A 205 -12.04 -2.40 24.57
N PHE A 206 -10.92 -1.89 24.04
CA PHE A 206 -9.87 -1.32 24.89
C PHE A 206 -10.24 0.12 25.26
N SER A 207 -10.76 0.30 26.48
CA SER A 207 -10.93 1.62 27.11
C SER A 207 -9.56 2.23 27.39
N LEU A 208 -9.04 3.04 26.46
CA LEU A 208 -7.91 3.93 26.76
C LEU A 208 -8.42 5.06 27.66
N SER A 209 -8.11 4.95 28.96
CA SER A 209 -8.29 6.04 29.90
C SER A 209 -7.39 7.20 29.46
N CYS A 210 -8.02 8.29 29.00
CA CYS A 210 -7.34 9.50 28.58
C CYS A 210 -6.81 10.20 29.83
N GLN A 211 -5.52 10.03 30.14
CA GLN A 211 -4.85 10.95 31.05
C GLN A 211 -4.52 12.21 30.26
N THR A 212 -5.34 13.24 30.45
CA THR A 212 -5.02 14.62 30.13
C THR A 212 -3.76 15.01 30.90
N LEU A 213 -2.66 15.24 30.17
CA LEU A 213 -1.53 16.00 30.71
C LEU A 213 -1.92 17.48 30.65
N ASP A 214 -2.67 17.92 31.67
CA ASP A 214 -2.82 19.32 31.98
C ASP A 214 -1.46 19.92 32.36
N GLY A 215 -1.18 21.08 31.80
CA GLY A 215 0.11 21.74 31.87
C GLY A 215 0.53 22.15 33.27
N LYS A 216 1.85 22.34 33.41
CA LYS A 216 2.41 23.32 34.32
C LYS A 216 3.38 24.21 33.56
N GLN A 217 2.93 25.46 33.36
CA GLN A 217 3.80 26.61 33.30
C GLN A 217 4.30 26.92 34.72
N SER A 218 5.61 27.17 34.82
CA SER A 218 6.38 28.02 35.76
C SER A 218 7.68 27.34 36.16
#